data_AF-D6GRL3-F1
#
_entry.id   AF-D6GRL3-F1
#
_cell.length_a   1.000
_cell.length_b   1.000
_cell.length_c   1.000
_cell.angle_alpha   90.00
_cell.angle_beta   90.00
_cell.angle_gamma   90.00
#
_symmetry.space_group_name_H-M   'P 1'
#
loop_
_entity.id
_entity.type
_entity.pdbx_description
1 polymer ?
#
loop_
_entity_poly.entity_id
_entity_poly.type
_entity_poly.pdbx_seq_one_letter_code
_entity_poly.pdbx_strand_id
1 'polypeptide(L)'
;MGGRLIFISLISFLGISFLAIIAGMYFYMKRTVSGGKSLLDEAVNMEENTSRMTLGELLVYVSAILVALLFAVRLMDRGGSGFANLAKFIVLPPVMAFFNARKRTGRSVFVIMGAVIFSFYMFMVYIIIGVPVKAPVLTINDTEITMAHTTVSDIVADGFDIYIKQSDSPHRDYGTLLSSGIFQKYPCDRSVLVEKGFRRNSDSIYYSPYLLVKDGVVIGSIGLYGHKTEDIALEDCKIIHFKCDEDCVAAARAKAMHYRLDNMELLNPLKLETLQKTFDKKLWLFPPSNPTDVTQLHYGIKWSSGSDHLFWNEYYAYIHFDESNHMTEFEISTEVARDWNE
;
A
#
# COMPACT_ATOMS: atom_id res chain seq x y z
N MET A 1 -20.04 -4.58 13.92
CA MET A 1 -18.64 -4.35 14.29
C MET A 1 -17.86 -4.33 12.99
N GLY A 2 -17.13 -3.26 12.69
CA GLY A 2 -16.40 -3.13 11.44
C GLY A 2 -15.33 -4.22 11.25
N GLY A 3 -14.99 -4.55 10.01
CA GLY A 3 -13.93 -5.51 9.69
C GLY A 3 -12.62 -5.14 10.36
N ARG A 4 -12.24 -3.85 10.35
CA ARG A 4 -11.05 -3.31 11.03
C ARG A 4 -11.02 -3.69 12.50
N LEU A 5 -12.14 -3.48 13.20
CA LEU A 5 -12.23 -3.75 14.64
C LEU A 5 -12.12 -5.25 14.93
N ILE A 6 -12.66 -6.12 14.05
CA ILE A 6 -12.52 -7.57 14.17
C ILE A 6 -11.04 -7.97 14.08
N PHE A 7 -10.33 -7.50 13.07
CA PHE A 7 -8.90 -7.79 12.91
C PHE A 7 -8.04 -7.21 14.04
N ILE A 8 -8.31 -5.97 14.48
CA ILE A 8 -7.63 -5.36 15.63
C ILE A 8 -7.86 -6.20 16.89
N SER A 9 -9.09 -6.67 17.12
CA SER A 9 -9.44 -7.50 18.28
C SER A 9 -8.72 -8.86 18.23
N LEU A 10 -8.68 -9.49 17.05
CA LEU A 10 -8.00 -10.76 16.84
C LEU A 10 -6.49 -10.64 17.09
N ILE A 11 -5.85 -9.60 16.53
CA ILE A 11 -4.43 -9.32 16.73
C ILE A 11 -4.13 -9.03 18.20
N SER A 12 -4.98 -8.23 18.86
CA SER A 12 -4.82 -7.91 20.28
C SER A 12 -4.95 -9.16 21.15
N PHE A 13 -5.93 -10.02 20.88
CA PHE A 13 -6.09 -11.29 21.58
C PHE A 13 -4.90 -12.23 21.36
N LEU A 14 -4.38 -12.31 20.13
CA LEU A 14 -3.18 -13.07 19.82
C LEU A 14 -1.96 -12.54 20.58
N GLY A 15 -1.78 -11.22 20.64
CA GLY A 15 -0.72 -10.58 21.41
C GLY A 15 -0.79 -10.90 22.91
N ILE A 16 -1.99 -10.79 23.50
CA ILE A 16 -2.23 -11.17 24.91
C ILE A 16 -1.91 -12.66 25.13
N SER A 17 -2.31 -13.52 24.20
CA SER A 17 -2.04 -14.96 24.28
C SER A 17 -0.53 -15.24 24.27
N PHE A 18 0.24 -14.58 23.41
CA PHE A 18 1.70 -14.71 23.40
C PHE A 18 2.36 -14.15 24.65
N LEU A 19 1.87 -13.02 25.19
CA LEU A 19 2.34 -12.52 26.48
C LEU A 19 2.05 -13.51 27.62
N ALA A 20 0.88 -14.14 27.62
CA ALA A 20 0.54 -15.18 28.59
C ALA A 20 1.44 -16.41 28.47
N ILE A 21 1.81 -16.82 27.25
CA ILE A 21 2.79 -17.90 27.03
C ILE A 21 4.15 -17.52 27.58
N ILE A 22 4.66 -16.32 27.29
CA ILE A 22 5.95 -15.84 27.80
C ILE A 22 5.93 -15.77 29.33
N ALA A 23 4.86 -15.22 29.92
CA ALA A 23 4.71 -15.16 31.37
C ALA A 23 4.62 -16.56 32.00
N GLY A 24 3.85 -17.46 31.40
CA GLY A 24 3.72 -18.86 31.83
C GLY A 24 5.06 -19.59 31.79
N MET A 25 5.83 -19.43 30.71
CA MET A 25 7.20 -19.95 30.60
C MET A 25 8.09 -19.39 31.71
N TYR A 26 8.06 -18.09 31.97
CA TYR A 26 8.83 -17.47 33.04
C TYR A 26 8.49 -18.05 34.41
N PHE A 27 7.20 -18.11 34.76
CA PHE A 27 6.75 -18.65 36.04
C PHE A 27 7.08 -20.13 36.19
N TYR A 28 6.92 -20.92 35.12
CA TYR A 28 7.30 -22.33 35.10
C TYR A 28 8.80 -22.51 35.34
N MET A 29 9.66 -21.84 34.57
CA MET A 29 11.11 -21.96 34.71
C MET A 29 11.63 -21.44 36.06
N LYS A 30 10.94 -20.44 36.64
CA LYS A 30 11.28 -19.92 37.97
C LYS A 30 10.90 -20.89 39.10
N ARG A 31 9.75 -21.56 38.99
CA ARG A 31 9.22 -22.48 40.02
C ARG A 31 9.82 -23.86 39.95
N THR A 32 10.16 -24.33 38.76
CA THR A 32 10.76 -25.65 38.57
C THR A 32 12.23 -25.60 38.97
N VAL A 33 12.60 -26.49 39.91
CA VAL A 33 13.96 -26.60 40.45
C VAL A 33 14.60 -27.90 39.94
N SER A 34 15.80 -27.78 39.39
CA SER A 34 16.65 -28.88 38.96
C SER A 34 18.05 -28.65 39.52
N GLY A 35 18.68 -29.69 40.07
CA GLY A 35 20.02 -29.58 40.67
C GLY A 35 20.12 -28.55 41.82
N GLY A 36 19.02 -28.26 42.52
CA GLY A 36 18.97 -27.26 43.61
C GLY A 36 18.88 -25.80 43.15
N LYS A 37 18.78 -25.52 41.85
CA LYS A 37 18.61 -24.18 41.28
C LYS A 37 17.33 -24.12 40.43
N SER A 38 16.80 -22.91 40.23
CA SER A 38 15.69 -22.73 39.27
C SER A 38 16.18 -23.05 37.86
N LEU A 39 15.29 -23.51 36.97
CA LEU A 39 15.65 -23.72 35.56
C LEU A 39 16.17 -22.44 34.89
N LEU A 40 15.79 -21.25 35.38
CA LEU A 40 16.32 -19.98 34.87
C LEU A 40 17.82 -19.81 35.13
N ASP A 41 18.32 -20.34 36.23
CA ASP A 41 19.71 -20.13 36.66
C ASP A 41 20.61 -21.35 36.37
N GLU A 42 20.02 -22.45 35.91
CA GLU A 42 20.73 -23.65 35.47
C GLU A 42 21.41 -23.43 34.11
N ALA A 43 22.58 -24.05 33.92
CA ALA A 43 23.27 -24.07 32.64
C ALA A 43 22.56 -25.06 31.70
N VAL A 44 22.30 -24.63 30.47
CA VAL A 44 21.55 -25.43 29.47
C VAL A 44 22.50 -26.21 28.56
N ASN A 45 23.78 -25.84 28.54
CA ASN A 45 24.83 -26.54 27.81
C ASN A 45 26.13 -26.56 28.63
N MET A 46 27.06 -27.42 28.20
CA MET A 46 28.36 -27.64 28.86
C MET A 46 29.47 -26.71 28.33
N GLU A 47 29.10 -25.69 27.55
CA GLU A 47 30.06 -24.76 26.96
C GLU A 47 30.70 -23.86 28.02
N GLU A 48 31.96 -23.48 27.81
CA GLU A 48 32.70 -22.63 28.76
C GLU A 48 32.71 -21.14 28.35
N ASN A 49 32.54 -20.85 27.06
CA ASN A 49 32.64 -19.50 26.53
C ASN A 49 31.44 -18.62 26.95
N THR A 50 31.68 -17.64 27.81
CA THR A 50 30.66 -16.69 28.32
C THR A 50 30.70 -15.31 27.63
N SER A 51 31.55 -15.13 26.62
CA SER A 51 31.69 -13.85 25.94
C SER A 51 30.40 -13.47 25.21
N ARG A 52 30.14 -12.16 25.09
CA ARG A 52 29.04 -11.67 24.26
C ARG A 52 29.32 -11.97 22.80
N MET A 53 28.32 -12.49 22.10
CA MET A 53 28.40 -12.69 20.66
C MET A 53 28.40 -11.33 19.98
N THR A 54 29.32 -11.11 19.04
CA THR A 54 29.34 -9.89 18.24
C THR A 54 28.19 -9.89 17.23
N LEU A 55 27.82 -8.72 16.72
CA LEU A 55 26.76 -8.62 15.72
C LEU A 55 27.10 -9.40 14.43
N GLY A 56 28.38 -9.39 14.02
CA GLY A 56 28.85 -10.17 12.87
C GLY A 56 28.71 -11.68 13.08
N GLU A 57 29.11 -12.20 14.24
CA GLU A 57 28.94 -13.62 14.60
C GLU A 57 27.47 -14.02 14.63
N LEU A 58 26.61 -13.18 15.24
CA LEU A 58 25.17 -13.42 15.31
C LEU A 58 24.55 -13.53 13.91
N LEU A 59 24.92 -12.65 13.00
CA LEU A 59 24.44 -12.66 11.62
C LEU A 59 24.82 -13.95 10.89
N VAL A 60 26.02 -14.49 11.13
CA VAL A 60 26.44 -15.77 10.52
C VAL A 60 25.54 -16.91 10.96
N TYR A 61 25.28 -17.05 12.27
CA TYR A 61 24.41 -18.10 12.79
C TYR A 61 22.96 -17.95 12.31
N VAL A 62 22.40 -16.74 12.36
CA VAL A 62 21.04 -16.47 11.89
C VAL A 62 20.92 -16.74 10.40
N SER A 63 21.91 -16.34 9.59
CA SER A 63 21.92 -16.61 8.14
C SER A 63 21.98 -18.11 7.84
N ALA A 64 22.80 -18.88 8.58
CA ALA A 64 22.86 -20.33 8.42
C ALA A 64 21.51 -21.01 8.74
N ILE A 65 20.83 -20.56 9.80
CA ILE A 65 19.48 -21.03 10.15
C ILE A 65 18.49 -20.68 9.04
N LEU A 66 18.52 -19.44 8.52
CA LEU A 66 17.64 -19.01 7.43
C LEU A 66 17.84 -19.81 6.14
N VAL A 67 19.09 -20.06 5.73
CA VAL A 67 19.41 -20.89 4.56
C VAL A 67 18.89 -22.31 4.75
N ALA A 68 19.09 -22.90 5.93
CA ALA A 68 18.59 -24.23 6.25
C ALA A 68 17.05 -24.30 6.21
N LEU A 69 16.36 -23.28 6.74
CA LEU A 69 14.90 -23.17 6.68
C LEU A 69 14.39 -23.04 5.24
N LEU A 70 14.99 -22.17 4.43
CA LEU A 70 14.61 -22.00 3.02
C LEU A 70 14.81 -23.29 2.21
N PHE A 71 15.92 -23.99 2.45
CA PHE A 71 16.17 -25.28 1.81
C PHE A 71 15.15 -26.34 2.25
N ALA A 72 14.84 -26.40 3.55
CA ALA A 72 13.83 -27.29 4.09
C ALA A 72 12.44 -27.06 3.48
N VAL A 73 12.00 -25.80 3.36
CA VAL A 73 10.72 -25.43 2.71
C VAL A 73 10.70 -25.89 1.26
N ARG A 74 11.74 -25.55 0.49
CA ARG A 74 11.83 -25.92 -0.93
C ARG A 74 11.83 -27.44 -1.16
N LEU A 75 12.40 -28.18 -0.23
CA LEU A 75 12.45 -29.64 -0.26
C LEU A 75 11.06 -30.23 0.02
N MET A 76 10.31 -29.67 0.98
CA MET A 76 8.92 -30.06 1.25
C MET A 76 7.98 -29.68 0.10
N ASP A 77 8.17 -28.53 -0.55
CA ASP A 77 7.36 -28.12 -1.71
C ASP A 77 7.49 -29.08 -2.90
N ARG A 78 8.68 -29.69 -3.08
CA ARG A 78 8.94 -30.63 -4.18
C ARG A 78 8.67 -32.08 -3.82
N GLY A 79 8.93 -32.47 -2.57
CA GLY A 79 8.84 -33.85 -2.10
C GLY A 79 7.53 -34.22 -1.40
N GLY A 80 6.72 -33.23 -1.02
CA GLY A 80 5.53 -33.43 -0.20
C GLY A 80 5.83 -33.61 1.28
N SER A 81 4.77 -33.81 2.08
CA SER A 81 4.83 -33.82 3.55
C SER A 81 5.68 -34.93 4.17
N GLY A 82 5.95 -36.02 3.42
CA GLY A 82 6.81 -37.12 3.86
C GLY A 82 8.27 -36.72 4.12
N PHE A 83 8.69 -35.55 3.64
CA PHE A 83 10.05 -35.03 3.84
C PHE A 83 10.21 -34.13 5.07
N ALA A 84 9.17 -33.94 5.90
CA ALA A 84 9.26 -33.14 7.12
C ALA A 84 10.34 -33.65 8.10
N ASN A 85 10.55 -34.96 8.17
CA ASN A 85 11.61 -35.55 8.99
C ASN A 85 13.01 -35.16 8.50
N LEU A 86 13.21 -35.12 7.17
CA LEU A 86 14.48 -34.68 6.56
C LEU A 86 14.71 -33.19 6.77
N ALA A 87 13.67 -32.36 6.66
CA ALA A 87 13.72 -30.94 6.98
C ALA A 87 14.23 -30.68 8.41
N LYS A 88 13.80 -31.50 9.39
CA LYS A 88 14.29 -31.40 10.77
C LYS A 88 15.80 -31.62 10.87
N PHE A 89 16.35 -32.61 10.17
CA PHE A 89 17.80 -32.90 10.18
C PHE A 89 18.64 -31.81 9.50
N ILE A 90 18.04 -31.02 8.61
CA ILE A 90 18.70 -29.89 7.96
C ILE A 90 18.73 -28.67 8.90
N VAL A 91 17.63 -28.39 9.60
CA VAL A 91 17.49 -27.19 10.45
C VAL A 91 18.14 -27.36 11.82
N LEU A 92 18.14 -28.58 12.38
CA LEU A 92 18.61 -28.82 13.75
C LEU A 92 20.12 -28.49 13.95
N PRO A 93 21.05 -28.88 13.06
CA PRO A 93 22.48 -28.58 13.25
C PRO A 93 22.81 -27.08 13.38
N PRO A 94 22.35 -26.17 12.49
CA PRO A 94 22.66 -24.74 12.64
C PRO A 94 21.99 -24.12 13.88
N VAL A 95 20.81 -24.60 14.28
CA VAL A 95 20.18 -24.16 15.55
C VAL A 95 21.02 -24.60 16.75
N MET A 96 21.45 -25.86 16.80
CA MET A 96 22.34 -26.36 17.86
C MET A 96 23.66 -25.59 17.88
N ALA A 97 24.25 -25.30 16.72
CA ALA A 97 25.48 -24.53 16.62
C ALA A 97 25.32 -23.11 17.21
N PHE A 98 24.17 -22.46 16.97
CA PHE A 98 23.87 -21.16 17.59
C PHE A 98 23.73 -21.23 19.11
N PHE A 99 23.03 -22.23 19.63
CA PHE A 99 22.87 -22.41 21.08
C PHE A 99 24.19 -22.78 21.76
N ASN A 100 25.02 -23.60 21.11
CA ASN A 100 26.33 -24.04 21.62
C ASN A 100 27.46 -23.06 21.34
N ALA A 101 27.22 -21.97 20.62
CA ALA A 101 28.25 -20.95 20.38
C ALA A 101 28.73 -20.29 21.68
N ARG A 102 27.93 -20.32 22.75
CA ARG A 102 28.23 -19.76 24.08
C ARG A 102 27.61 -20.63 25.16
N LYS A 103 28.13 -20.50 26.39
CA LYS A 103 27.45 -20.97 27.59
C LYS A 103 26.11 -20.26 27.73
N ARG A 104 25.03 -21.03 27.81
CA ARG A 104 23.67 -20.51 27.98
C ARG A 104 23.10 -20.94 29.32
N THR A 105 22.37 -20.03 29.96
CA THR A 105 21.51 -20.33 31.10
C THR A 105 20.05 -20.38 30.65
N GLY A 106 19.17 -20.98 31.46
CA GLY A 106 17.74 -20.95 31.16
C GLY A 106 17.19 -19.54 30.97
N ARG A 107 17.71 -18.55 31.71
CA ARG A 107 17.39 -17.13 31.52
C ARG A 107 17.74 -16.63 30.11
N SER A 108 18.91 -16.99 29.59
CA SER A 108 19.30 -16.60 28.24
C SER A 108 18.44 -17.27 27.17
N VAL A 109 18.08 -18.55 27.36
CA VAL A 109 17.17 -19.28 26.47
C VAL A 109 15.76 -18.69 26.51
N PHE A 110 15.28 -18.33 27.70
CA PHE A 110 14.00 -17.65 27.88
C PHE A 110 13.95 -16.32 27.11
N VAL A 111 14.99 -15.49 27.21
CA VAL A 111 15.07 -14.22 26.46
C VAL A 111 15.07 -14.46 24.95
N ILE A 112 15.83 -15.45 24.46
CA ILE A 112 15.84 -15.81 23.04
C ILE A 112 14.44 -16.26 22.60
N MET A 113 13.79 -17.14 23.36
CA MET A 113 12.45 -17.63 23.01
C MET A 113 11.40 -16.51 23.04
N GLY A 114 11.46 -15.63 24.04
CA GLY A 114 10.61 -14.43 24.11
C GLY A 114 10.80 -13.54 22.89
N ALA A 115 12.05 -13.31 22.45
CA ALA A 115 12.34 -12.54 21.24
C ALA A 115 11.81 -13.23 19.97
N VAL A 116 11.91 -14.56 19.87
CA VAL A 116 11.37 -15.34 18.73
C VAL A 116 9.84 -15.26 18.68
N ILE A 117 9.16 -15.49 19.81
CA ILE A 117 7.70 -15.39 19.92
C ILE A 117 7.23 -13.97 19.57
N PHE A 118 7.88 -12.94 20.11
CA PHE A 118 7.55 -11.55 19.81
C PHE A 118 7.81 -11.20 18.33
N SER A 119 8.92 -11.66 17.75
CA SER A 119 9.21 -11.44 16.33
C SER A 119 8.18 -12.13 15.44
N PHE A 120 7.75 -13.35 15.79
CA PHE A 120 6.69 -14.05 15.10
C PHE A 120 5.34 -13.32 15.19
N TYR A 121 5.00 -12.77 16.35
CA TYR A 121 3.83 -11.91 16.52
C TYR A 121 3.88 -10.70 15.59
N MET A 122 4.98 -9.94 15.60
CA MET A 122 5.15 -8.76 14.75
C MET A 122 5.09 -9.13 13.26
N PHE A 123 5.61 -10.30 12.89
CA PHE A 123 5.49 -10.83 11.53
C PHE A 123 4.04 -11.13 11.15
N MET A 124 3.23 -11.72 12.04
CA MET A 124 1.79 -11.92 11.80
C MET A 124 1.05 -10.59 11.67
N VAL A 125 1.34 -9.62 12.55
CA VAL A 125 0.79 -8.25 12.44
C VAL A 125 1.11 -7.65 11.09
N TYR A 126 2.36 -7.77 10.64
CA TYR A 126 2.80 -7.28 9.33
C TYR A 126 2.09 -7.97 8.17
N ILE A 127 1.86 -9.29 8.21
CA ILE A 127 1.11 -9.98 7.14
C ILE A 127 -0.34 -9.49 7.06
N ILE A 128 -0.98 -9.27 8.20
CA ILE A 128 -2.41 -8.94 8.25
C ILE A 128 -2.66 -7.45 7.96
N ILE A 129 -1.91 -6.55 8.60
CA ILE A 129 -2.09 -5.10 8.48
C ILE A 129 -1.26 -4.54 7.33
N GLY A 130 -0.07 -5.09 7.09
CA GLY A 130 0.91 -4.51 6.18
C GLY A 130 1.51 -3.21 6.71
N VAL A 131 2.21 -2.51 5.82
CA VAL A 131 2.72 -1.15 6.05
C VAL A 131 1.94 -0.16 5.18
N PRO A 132 1.78 1.09 5.64
CA PRO A 132 1.19 2.13 4.81
C PRO A 132 2.00 2.29 3.52
N VAL A 133 1.31 2.38 2.39
CA VAL A 133 1.94 2.68 1.11
C VAL A 133 2.07 4.19 0.94
N LYS A 134 3.18 4.62 0.33
CA LYS A 134 3.36 6.02 -0.05
C LYS A 134 2.32 6.38 -1.12
N ALA A 135 1.58 7.47 -0.88
CA ALA A 135 0.63 8.00 -1.84
C ALA A 135 1.36 8.42 -3.13
N PRO A 136 0.83 8.06 -4.32
CA PRO A 136 1.34 8.55 -5.58
C PRO A 136 1.11 10.06 -5.71
N VAL A 137 2.02 10.72 -6.41
CA VAL A 137 1.94 12.14 -6.71
C VAL A 137 1.70 12.33 -8.20
N LEU A 138 0.58 12.96 -8.54
CA LEU A 138 0.28 13.46 -9.87
C LEU A 138 0.72 14.93 -9.93
N THR A 139 1.68 15.24 -10.79
CA THR A 139 2.12 16.61 -11.04
C THR A 139 1.51 17.10 -12.34
N ILE A 140 0.82 18.23 -12.31
CA ILE A 140 0.31 18.92 -13.50
C ILE A 140 1.04 20.25 -13.60
N ASN A 141 1.90 20.38 -14.62
CA ASN A 141 2.91 21.41 -14.75
C ASN A 141 3.85 21.44 -13.53
N ASP A 142 3.62 22.38 -12.61
CA ASP A 142 4.40 22.59 -11.38
C ASP A 142 3.59 22.28 -10.11
N THR A 143 2.31 21.94 -10.24
CA THR A 143 1.42 21.65 -9.10
C THR A 143 1.42 20.17 -8.78
N GLU A 144 1.73 19.84 -7.52
CA GLU A 144 1.74 18.47 -7.01
C GLU A 144 0.41 18.11 -6.34
N ILE A 145 -0.25 17.09 -6.85
CA ILE A 145 -1.46 16.50 -6.28
C ILE A 145 -1.07 15.15 -5.66
N THR A 146 -0.90 15.14 -4.34
CA THR A 146 -0.72 13.91 -3.57
C THR A 146 -2.08 13.30 -3.27
N MET A 147 -2.35 12.12 -3.83
CA MET A 147 -3.66 11.47 -3.74
C MET A 147 -4.11 11.25 -2.29
N ALA A 148 -5.36 11.61 -1.97
CA ALA A 148 -5.96 11.61 -0.63
C ALA A 148 -5.26 12.45 0.44
N HIS A 149 -4.41 13.40 0.02
CA HIS A 149 -3.75 14.36 0.91
C HIS A 149 -3.97 15.80 0.47
N THR A 150 -3.77 16.11 -0.82
CA THR A 150 -4.01 17.44 -1.38
C THR A 150 -5.50 17.77 -1.34
N THR A 151 -5.82 18.95 -0.81
CA THR A 151 -7.18 19.48 -0.72
C THR A 151 -7.55 20.28 -1.96
N VAL A 152 -8.84 20.59 -2.12
CA VAL A 152 -9.28 21.51 -3.18
C VAL A 152 -8.78 22.94 -2.93
N SER A 153 -8.66 23.38 -1.67
CA SER A 153 -8.08 24.69 -1.39
C SER A 153 -6.62 24.80 -1.87
N ASP A 154 -5.84 23.72 -1.77
CA ASP A 154 -4.44 23.69 -2.22
C ASP A 154 -4.34 23.88 -3.73
N ILE A 155 -5.12 23.13 -4.53
CA ILE A 155 -5.08 23.26 -6.00
C ILE A 155 -5.66 24.59 -6.49
N VAL A 156 -6.66 25.14 -5.80
CA VAL A 156 -7.19 26.47 -6.12
C VAL A 156 -6.16 27.56 -5.83
N ALA A 157 -5.40 27.44 -4.73
CA ALA A 157 -4.30 28.35 -4.43
C ALA A 157 -3.20 28.31 -5.51
N ASP A 158 -3.00 27.14 -6.14
CA ASP A 158 -2.14 26.95 -7.31
C ASP A 158 -2.77 27.45 -8.64
N GLY A 159 -3.92 28.11 -8.55
CA GLY A 159 -4.60 28.78 -9.64
C GLY A 159 -5.38 27.85 -10.56
N PHE A 160 -5.81 26.68 -10.08
CA PHE A 160 -6.81 25.87 -10.75
C PHE A 160 -8.21 26.35 -10.42
N ASP A 161 -9.12 26.20 -11.38
CA ASP A 161 -10.53 26.46 -11.22
C ASP A 161 -11.30 25.15 -11.09
N ILE A 162 -12.28 25.13 -10.18
CA ILE A 162 -13.20 24.01 -10.03
C ILE A 162 -14.52 24.37 -10.68
N TYR A 163 -15.04 23.46 -11.49
CA TYR A 163 -16.33 23.61 -12.14
C TYR A 163 -17.27 22.50 -11.66
N ILE A 164 -18.46 22.88 -11.23
CA ILE A 164 -19.44 21.98 -10.61
C ILE A 164 -20.58 21.76 -11.59
N LYS A 165 -20.96 20.49 -11.77
CA LYS A 165 -22.08 20.07 -12.61
C LYS A 165 -23.41 20.61 -12.07
N GLN A 166 -24.20 21.22 -12.95
CA GLN A 166 -25.51 21.79 -12.61
C GLN A 166 -26.68 20.90 -13.02
N SER A 167 -26.53 20.14 -14.12
CA SER A 167 -27.59 19.28 -14.65
C SER A 167 -27.02 18.11 -15.44
N ASP A 168 -27.74 16.98 -15.44
CA ASP A 168 -27.46 15.89 -16.38
C ASP A 168 -27.89 16.30 -17.79
N SER A 169 -26.97 16.20 -18.74
CA SER A 169 -27.23 16.47 -20.16
C SER A 169 -26.56 15.40 -21.02
N PRO A 170 -27.21 14.91 -22.09
CA PRO A 170 -26.59 14.00 -23.04
C PRO A 170 -25.56 14.72 -23.95
N HIS A 171 -25.40 16.04 -23.83
CA HIS A 171 -24.46 16.84 -24.63
C HIS A 171 -23.01 16.51 -24.28
N ARG A 172 -22.29 15.90 -25.22
CA ARG A 172 -20.90 15.45 -25.07
C ARG A 172 -19.97 16.17 -26.05
N ASP A 173 -19.86 17.48 -25.90
CA ASP A 173 -18.91 18.27 -26.68
C ASP A 173 -17.95 18.99 -25.72
N TYR A 174 -16.73 18.48 -25.68
CA TYR A 174 -15.63 19.01 -24.86
C TYR A 174 -15.45 20.52 -25.04
N GLY A 175 -15.49 21.02 -26.28
CA GLY A 175 -15.24 22.43 -26.59
C GLY A 175 -16.29 23.38 -26.02
N THR A 176 -17.45 22.85 -25.60
CA THR A 176 -18.56 23.61 -25.04
C THR A 176 -18.79 23.34 -23.55
N LEU A 177 -17.97 22.51 -22.90
CA LEU A 177 -18.16 22.15 -21.49
C LEU A 177 -18.26 23.37 -20.57
N LEU A 178 -17.41 24.38 -20.80
CA LEU A 178 -17.34 25.59 -19.97
C LEU A 178 -18.35 26.67 -20.39
N SER A 179 -18.88 26.63 -21.61
CA SER A 179 -19.77 27.66 -22.18
C SER A 179 -21.24 27.26 -22.26
N SER A 180 -21.53 25.95 -22.21
CA SER A 180 -22.89 25.39 -22.29
C SER A 180 -23.76 25.63 -21.05
N GLY A 181 -23.16 26.05 -19.93
CA GLY A 181 -23.84 26.22 -18.64
C GLY A 181 -24.08 24.91 -17.88
N ILE A 182 -23.68 23.75 -18.43
CA ILE A 182 -23.77 22.44 -17.76
C ILE A 182 -22.85 22.41 -16.53
N PHE A 183 -21.70 23.07 -16.63
CA PHE A 183 -20.75 23.23 -15.56
C PHE A 183 -20.59 24.71 -15.22
N GLN A 184 -20.64 25.03 -13.93
CA GLN A 184 -20.46 26.39 -13.44
C GLN A 184 -19.21 26.49 -12.59
N LYS A 185 -18.41 27.53 -12.82
CA LYS A 185 -17.23 27.83 -12.01
C LYS A 185 -17.64 28.03 -10.55
N TYR A 186 -16.99 27.31 -9.66
CA TYR A 186 -17.19 27.43 -8.23
C TYR A 186 -16.52 28.71 -7.70
N PRO A 187 -17.25 29.57 -6.98
CA PRO A 187 -16.70 30.83 -6.45
C PRO A 187 -15.75 30.66 -5.26
N CYS A 188 -15.60 29.46 -4.70
CA CYS A 188 -14.76 29.20 -3.51
C CYS A 188 -15.23 29.96 -2.26
N ASP A 189 -16.54 30.01 -2.05
CA ASP A 189 -17.22 30.71 -0.95
C ASP A 189 -17.73 29.78 0.16
N ARG A 190 -17.29 28.51 0.15
CA ARG A 190 -17.75 27.42 1.04
C ARG A 190 -19.24 27.13 0.97
N SER A 191 -19.93 27.53 -0.11
CA SER A 191 -21.37 27.29 -0.25
C SER A 191 -21.71 25.83 -0.60
N VAL A 192 -20.72 25.05 -1.06
CA VAL A 192 -20.91 23.68 -1.52
C VAL A 192 -20.33 22.70 -0.51
N LEU A 193 -21.18 21.76 -0.08
CA LEU A 193 -20.79 20.67 0.80
C LEU A 193 -20.71 19.37 -0.01
N VAL A 194 -19.61 18.64 0.15
CA VAL A 194 -19.46 17.27 -0.33
C VAL A 194 -20.06 16.35 0.72
N GLU A 195 -21.01 15.53 0.29
CA GLU A 195 -21.69 14.57 1.15
C GLU A 195 -20.72 13.62 1.85
N LYS A 196 -21.03 13.28 3.09
CA LYS A 196 -20.32 12.29 3.88
C LYS A 196 -20.28 10.91 3.20
N GLY A 197 -19.27 10.15 3.60
CA GLY A 197 -19.06 8.78 3.15
C GLY A 197 -18.12 8.72 1.95
N PHE A 198 -17.68 7.50 1.62
CA PHE A 198 -16.83 7.29 0.46
C PHE A 198 -17.70 7.03 -0.78
N ARG A 199 -17.37 7.71 -1.88
CA ARG A 199 -17.95 7.44 -3.19
C ARG A 199 -16.82 7.15 -4.14
N ARG A 200 -16.92 5.99 -4.81
CA ARG A 200 -16.01 5.69 -5.91
C ARG A 200 -16.45 6.55 -7.09
N ASN A 201 -15.61 7.49 -7.47
CA ASN A 201 -15.85 8.30 -8.65
C ASN A 201 -15.23 7.56 -9.84
N SER A 202 -16.06 7.07 -10.75
CA SER A 202 -15.62 6.38 -11.98
C SER A 202 -16.39 6.87 -13.20
N ASP A 203 -17.08 8.00 -13.07
CA ASP A 203 -17.87 8.57 -14.16
C ASP A 203 -16.95 9.12 -15.25
N SER A 204 -17.44 9.14 -16.49
CA SER A 204 -16.73 9.85 -17.55
C SER A 204 -16.72 11.36 -17.28
N ILE A 205 -15.82 12.09 -17.95
CA ILE A 205 -15.68 13.55 -17.79
C ILE A 205 -17.02 14.27 -17.85
N TYR A 206 -17.86 13.91 -18.82
CA TYR A 206 -19.18 14.51 -19.06
C TYR A 206 -20.21 14.29 -17.95
N TYR A 207 -20.05 13.24 -17.15
CA TYR A 207 -20.98 12.93 -16.06
C TYR A 207 -20.40 13.25 -14.68
N SER A 208 -19.09 13.48 -14.58
CA SER A 208 -18.43 13.73 -13.31
C SER A 208 -18.98 14.98 -12.61
N PRO A 209 -19.13 14.95 -11.26
CA PRO A 209 -19.64 16.11 -10.51
C PRO A 209 -18.72 17.33 -10.58
N TYR A 210 -17.41 17.12 -10.73
CA TYR A 210 -16.39 18.16 -10.63
C TYR A 210 -15.39 18.07 -11.78
N LEU A 211 -15.20 19.18 -12.48
CA LEU A 211 -14.13 19.35 -13.45
C LEU A 211 -13.01 20.20 -12.87
N LEU A 212 -11.78 19.84 -13.24
CA LEU A 212 -10.57 20.59 -12.94
C LEU A 212 -10.14 21.36 -14.19
N VAL A 213 -10.02 22.68 -14.05
CA VAL A 213 -9.75 23.59 -15.17
C VAL A 213 -8.52 24.44 -14.86
N LYS A 214 -7.68 24.69 -15.86
CA LYS A 214 -6.55 25.62 -15.74
C LYS A 214 -6.48 26.45 -17.00
N ASP A 215 -6.37 27.77 -16.84
CA ASP A 215 -6.24 28.72 -17.96
C ASP A 215 -7.34 28.54 -19.04
N GLY A 216 -8.56 28.23 -18.60
CA GLY A 216 -9.73 28.00 -19.47
C GLY A 216 -9.77 26.65 -20.19
N VAL A 217 -8.88 25.70 -19.82
CA VAL A 217 -8.79 24.36 -20.41
C VAL A 217 -9.23 23.32 -19.40
N VAL A 218 -10.14 22.44 -19.79
CA VAL A 218 -10.57 21.30 -18.96
C VAL A 218 -9.48 20.25 -18.95
N ILE A 219 -8.76 20.13 -17.85
CA ILE A 219 -7.63 19.22 -17.69
C ILE A 219 -8.10 17.79 -17.43
N GLY A 220 -9.27 17.66 -16.80
CA GLY A 220 -9.87 16.40 -16.43
C GLY A 220 -10.99 16.60 -15.42
N SER A 221 -11.44 15.51 -14.85
CA SER A 221 -12.40 15.49 -13.75
C SER A 221 -11.73 15.02 -12.46
N ILE A 222 -12.28 15.42 -11.32
CA ILE A 222 -11.79 15.02 -10.01
C ILE A 222 -12.89 14.41 -9.16
N GLY A 223 -12.50 13.48 -8.30
CA GLY A 223 -13.33 13.00 -7.22
C GLY A 223 -12.83 13.44 -5.86
N LEU A 224 -13.78 13.75 -4.99
CA LEU A 224 -13.54 14.39 -3.71
C LEU A 224 -14.03 13.51 -2.57
N TYR A 225 -13.28 13.52 -1.47
CA TYR A 225 -13.68 12.90 -0.21
C TYR A 225 -13.43 13.87 0.94
N GLY A 226 -14.50 14.19 1.66
CA GLY A 226 -14.43 15.02 2.86
C GLY A 226 -14.21 14.18 4.10
N HIS A 227 -15.28 13.56 4.58
CA HIS A 227 -15.27 12.78 5.81
C HIS A 227 -16.26 11.62 5.76
N LYS A 228 -16.08 10.64 6.65
CA LYS A 228 -16.92 9.44 6.71
C LYS A 228 -18.35 9.74 7.18
N THR A 229 -18.52 10.63 8.16
CA THR A 229 -19.79 10.78 8.89
C THR A 229 -20.40 12.17 8.84
N GLU A 230 -19.70 13.15 8.27
CA GLU A 230 -20.16 14.53 8.20
C GLU A 230 -19.87 15.10 6.80
N ASP A 231 -20.73 16.01 6.37
CA ASP A 231 -20.56 16.71 5.11
C ASP A 231 -19.50 17.78 5.30
N ILE A 232 -18.62 17.94 4.31
CA ILE A 232 -17.46 18.82 4.41
C ILE A 232 -17.51 19.84 3.27
N ALA A 233 -17.10 21.08 3.56
CA ALA A 233 -16.98 22.11 2.54
C ALA A 233 -16.03 21.63 1.43
N LEU A 234 -16.38 21.90 0.17
CA LEU A 234 -15.66 21.41 -1.00
C LEU A 234 -14.16 21.72 -0.93
N GLU A 235 -13.79 22.90 -0.43
CA GLU A 235 -12.42 23.38 -0.27
C GLU A 235 -11.56 22.49 0.64
N ASP A 236 -12.17 21.95 1.71
CA ASP A 236 -11.46 21.13 2.70
C ASP A 236 -11.43 19.65 2.28
N CYS A 237 -12.15 19.28 1.21
CA CYS A 237 -12.18 17.93 0.71
C CYS A 237 -10.87 17.56 0.00
N LYS A 238 -10.49 16.30 0.12
CA LYS A 238 -9.28 15.73 -0.47
C LYS A 238 -9.58 15.16 -1.84
N ILE A 239 -8.64 15.31 -2.76
CA ILE A 239 -8.73 14.67 -4.08
C ILE A 239 -8.44 13.18 -3.93
N ILE A 240 -9.43 12.35 -4.25
CA ILE A 240 -9.31 10.88 -4.24
C ILE A 240 -9.35 10.28 -5.63
N HIS A 241 -9.72 11.05 -6.65
CA HIS A 241 -9.77 10.59 -8.03
C HIS A 241 -9.39 11.72 -8.97
N PHE A 242 -8.69 11.38 -10.04
CA PHE A 242 -8.45 12.24 -11.18
C PHE A 242 -8.55 11.40 -12.46
N LYS A 243 -9.23 11.94 -13.47
CA LYS A 243 -9.37 11.30 -14.77
C LYS A 243 -9.28 12.32 -15.88
N CYS A 244 -8.57 11.99 -16.96
CA CYS A 244 -8.57 12.75 -18.21
C CYS A 244 -8.76 11.79 -19.38
N ASP A 245 -9.70 12.11 -20.27
CA ASP A 245 -9.97 11.36 -21.49
C ASP A 245 -9.19 11.92 -22.70
N GLU A 246 -9.44 11.36 -23.88
CA GLU A 246 -8.73 11.71 -25.11
C GLU A 246 -8.81 13.20 -25.46
N ASP A 247 -9.96 13.83 -25.25
CA ASP A 247 -10.16 15.27 -25.49
C ASP A 247 -9.32 16.11 -24.52
N CYS A 248 -9.33 15.75 -23.22
CA CYS A 248 -8.49 16.40 -22.21
C CYS A 248 -6.99 16.27 -22.55
N VAL A 249 -6.56 15.08 -22.98
CA VAL A 249 -5.17 14.81 -23.36
C VAL A 249 -4.77 15.60 -24.60
N ALA A 250 -5.63 15.66 -25.61
CA ALA A 250 -5.40 16.44 -26.82
C ALA A 250 -5.25 17.95 -26.48
N ALA A 251 -6.13 18.48 -25.63
CA ALA A 251 -6.07 19.86 -25.18
C ALA A 251 -4.79 20.16 -24.37
N ALA A 252 -4.40 19.26 -23.46
CA ALA A 252 -3.16 19.37 -22.68
C ALA A 252 -1.92 19.40 -23.59
N ARG A 253 -1.86 18.52 -24.60
CA ARG A 253 -0.78 18.51 -25.61
C ARG A 253 -0.74 19.81 -26.42
N ALA A 254 -1.89 20.30 -26.87
CA ALA A 254 -1.99 21.55 -27.63
C ALA A 254 -1.49 22.78 -26.83
N LYS A 255 -1.58 22.71 -25.49
CA LYS A 255 -1.09 23.72 -24.56
C LYS A 255 0.30 23.45 -24.02
N ALA A 256 0.98 22.42 -24.50
CA ALA A 256 2.30 21.99 -24.03
C ALA A 256 2.36 21.80 -22.50
N MET A 257 1.30 21.26 -21.91
CA MET A 257 1.26 20.93 -20.48
C MET A 257 2.15 19.71 -20.18
N HIS A 258 2.52 19.57 -18.90
CA HIS A 258 3.29 18.44 -18.40
C HIS A 258 2.47 17.66 -17.39
N TYR A 259 2.28 16.36 -17.60
CA TYR A 259 1.58 15.49 -16.65
C TYR A 259 2.57 14.43 -16.18
N ARG A 260 2.88 14.40 -14.89
CA ARG A 260 3.84 13.43 -14.35
C ARG A 260 3.22 12.61 -13.24
N LEU A 261 3.44 11.30 -13.28
CA LEU A 261 3.09 10.38 -12.20
C LEU A 261 4.36 9.86 -11.55
N ASP A 262 4.56 10.15 -10.27
CA ASP A 262 5.80 9.82 -9.54
C ASP A 262 7.08 10.21 -10.32
N ASN A 263 7.06 11.40 -10.95
CA ASN A 263 8.10 11.97 -11.83
C ASN A 263 8.24 11.37 -13.25
N MET A 264 7.42 10.38 -13.63
CA MET A 264 7.39 9.90 -15.01
C MET A 264 6.43 10.75 -15.85
N GLU A 265 6.96 11.37 -16.92
CA GLU A 265 6.16 12.14 -17.87
C GLU A 265 5.20 11.25 -18.67
N LEU A 266 3.89 11.51 -18.52
CA LEU A 266 2.79 10.73 -19.09
C LEU A 266 2.47 11.12 -20.53
N LEU A 267 2.67 12.38 -20.90
CA LEU A 267 2.33 12.85 -22.25
C LEU A 267 3.40 12.49 -23.30
N ASN A 268 4.60 12.11 -22.90
CA ASN A 268 5.59 11.57 -23.85
C ASN A 268 5.21 10.14 -24.29
N PRO A 269 5.71 9.66 -25.44
CA PRO A 269 5.57 8.26 -25.81
C PRO A 269 6.04 7.33 -24.69
N LEU A 270 5.16 6.44 -24.25
CA LEU A 270 5.41 5.52 -23.16
C LEU A 270 6.50 4.53 -23.55
N LYS A 271 7.43 4.30 -22.62
CA LYS A 271 8.50 3.31 -22.77
C LYS A 271 8.41 2.32 -21.63
N LEU A 272 8.33 1.03 -21.96
CA LEU A 272 8.23 -0.05 -20.98
C LEU A 272 9.38 -0.02 -19.97
N GLU A 273 10.61 0.24 -20.42
CA GLU A 273 11.77 0.36 -19.54
C GLU A 273 11.60 1.47 -18.49
N THR A 274 11.09 2.63 -18.89
CA THR A 274 10.83 3.76 -17.98
C THR A 274 9.73 3.43 -16.98
N LEU A 275 8.65 2.79 -17.44
CA LEU A 275 7.55 2.32 -16.58
C LEU A 275 8.05 1.32 -15.54
N GLN A 276 8.80 0.30 -15.98
CA GLN A 276 9.38 -0.72 -15.10
C GLN A 276 10.38 -0.13 -14.10
N LYS A 277 11.21 0.82 -14.54
CA LYS A 277 12.16 1.51 -13.66
C LYS A 277 11.46 2.36 -12.59
N THR A 278 10.36 3.02 -12.95
CA THR A 278 9.63 3.95 -12.05
C THR A 278 8.73 3.19 -11.08
N PHE A 279 7.96 2.23 -11.59
CA PHE A 279 6.90 1.57 -10.83
C PHE A 279 7.31 0.19 -10.30
N ASP A 280 8.27 -0.50 -10.92
CA ASP A 280 8.76 -1.82 -10.51
C ASP A 280 7.58 -2.78 -10.21
N LYS A 281 7.54 -3.35 -9.00
CA LYS A 281 6.48 -4.28 -8.55
C LYS A 281 5.08 -3.67 -8.46
N LYS A 282 4.96 -2.34 -8.58
CA LYS A 282 3.65 -1.65 -8.59
C LYS A 282 2.98 -1.77 -9.96
N LEU A 283 3.74 -2.00 -11.03
CA LEU A 283 3.19 -2.26 -12.35
C LEU A 283 2.61 -3.68 -12.35
N TRP A 284 1.29 -3.78 -12.26
CA TRP A 284 0.59 -5.05 -12.00
C TRP A 284 -0.18 -5.56 -13.23
N LEU A 285 -0.50 -4.68 -14.16
CA LEU A 285 -1.19 -5.02 -15.40
C LEU A 285 -0.40 -4.51 -16.60
N PHE A 286 -0.19 -5.41 -17.55
CA PHE A 286 0.50 -5.15 -18.81
C PHE A 286 -0.48 -5.44 -19.96
N PRO A 287 -0.38 -4.70 -21.07
CA PRO A 287 -1.09 -5.07 -22.28
C PRO A 287 -0.69 -6.48 -22.72
N PRO A 288 -1.61 -7.27 -23.31
CA PRO A 288 -1.28 -8.57 -23.87
C PRO A 288 -0.28 -8.42 -25.04
N SER A 289 0.53 -9.45 -25.30
CA SER A 289 1.53 -9.42 -26.38
C SER A 289 0.91 -9.25 -27.77
N ASN A 290 -0.31 -9.75 -27.96
CA ASN A 290 -1.08 -9.62 -29.20
C ASN A 290 -2.44 -8.98 -28.85
N PRO A 291 -2.52 -7.64 -28.73
CA PRO A 291 -3.77 -6.96 -28.47
C PRO A 291 -4.73 -7.13 -29.65
N THR A 292 -6.00 -7.38 -29.37
CA THR A 292 -7.05 -7.54 -30.39
C THR A 292 -7.54 -6.19 -30.89
N ASP A 293 -7.53 -5.17 -30.02
CA ASP A 293 -7.88 -3.79 -30.31
C ASP A 293 -7.20 -2.84 -29.29
N VAL A 294 -7.37 -1.54 -29.51
CA VAL A 294 -6.78 -0.47 -28.69
C VAL A 294 -7.31 -0.42 -27.25
N THR A 295 -8.47 -1.02 -26.94
CA THR A 295 -9.00 -1.03 -25.55
C THR A 295 -8.15 -1.90 -24.62
N GLN A 296 -7.39 -2.85 -25.18
CA GLN A 296 -6.46 -3.70 -24.45
C GLN A 296 -5.09 -3.03 -24.22
N LEU A 297 -4.85 -1.85 -24.79
CA LEU A 297 -3.62 -1.09 -24.65
C LEU A 297 -3.67 -0.22 -23.39
N HIS A 298 -3.44 -0.84 -22.24
CA HIS A 298 -3.32 -0.11 -20.99
C HIS A 298 -2.34 -0.75 -20.01
N TYR A 299 -1.70 0.09 -19.22
CA TYR A 299 -0.92 -0.30 -18.04
C TYR A 299 -1.72 -0.04 -16.77
N GLY A 300 -1.63 -0.97 -15.82
CA GLY A 300 -2.19 -0.79 -14.48
C GLY A 300 -1.08 -0.68 -13.44
N ILE A 301 -1.19 0.31 -12.56
CA ILE A 301 -0.26 0.57 -11.47
C ILE A 301 -1.04 0.51 -10.15
N LYS A 302 -0.50 -0.17 -9.15
CA LYS A 302 -1.14 -0.40 -7.84
C LYS A 302 -0.18 -0.11 -6.69
N TRP A 303 -0.59 0.78 -5.81
CA TRP A 303 0.03 1.00 -4.50
C TRP A 303 -0.94 0.43 -3.47
N SER A 304 -0.71 -0.80 -3.02
CA SER A 304 -1.61 -1.48 -2.08
C SER A 304 -0.87 -2.15 -0.95
N SER A 305 -1.61 -2.40 0.13
CA SER A 305 -1.16 -3.24 1.23
C SER A 305 -1.80 -4.63 1.12
N GLY A 306 -1.38 -5.58 1.94
CA GLY A 306 -2.04 -6.89 2.02
C GLY A 306 -3.45 -6.84 2.64
N SER A 307 -3.93 -5.67 3.05
CA SER A 307 -5.15 -5.52 3.83
C SER A 307 -6.40 -5.11 3.06
N ASP A 308 -6.31 -4.99 1.72
CA ASP A 308 -7.42 -4.59 0.85
C ASP A 308 -8.14 -3.35 1.40
N HIS A 309 -7.41 -2.24 1.43
CA HIS A 309 -7.85 -0.91 1.90
C HIS A 309 -8.50 -0.88 3.30
N LEU A 310 -8.35 -1.94 4.10
CA LEU A 310 -8.97 -2.00 5.42
C LEU A 310 -8.21 -1.12 6.43
N PHE A 311 -6.87 -1.16 6.40
CA PHE A 311 -6.04 -0.40 7.34
C PHE A 311 -5.38 0.82 6.72
N TRP A 312 -5.04 0.75 5.43
CA TRP A 312 -4.29 1.78 4.71
C TRP A 312 -5.01 2.15 3.44
N ASN A 313 -4.84 3.40 2.98
CA ASN A 313 -5.31 3.77 1.66
C ASN A 313 -4.60 2.94 0.60
N GLU A 314 -5.32 2.62 -0.46
CA GLU A 314 -4.75 2.01 -1.65
C GLU A 314 -4.98 2.91 -2.86
N TYR A 315 -4.06 2.84 -3.81
CA TYR A 315 -4.09 3.71 -4.97
C TYR A 315 -3.95 2.87 -6.24
N TYR A 316 -4.68 3.28 -7.25
CA TYR A 316 -4.76 2.58 -8.53
C TYR A 316 -4.64 3.60 -9.64
N ALA A 317 -3.77 3.36 -10.61
CA ALA A 317 -3.70 4.17 -11.80
C ALA A 317 -3.75 3.30 -13.05
N TYR A 318 -4.40 3.82 -14.09
CA TYR A 318 -4.50 3.21 -15.41
C TYR A 318 -4.04 4.22 -16.45
N ILE A 319 -3.11 3.79 -17.30
CA ILE A 319 -2.63 4.58 -18.43
C ILE A 319 -3.07 3.85 -19.69
N HIS A 320 -4.07 4.38 -20.38
CA HIS A 320 -4.50 3.91 -21.70
C HIS A 320 -3.70 4.63 -22.78
N PHE A 321 -3.35 3.94 -23.85
CA PHE A 321 -2.51 4.49 -24.91
C PHE A 321 -2.84 3.94 -26.29
N ASP A 322 -2.40 4.65 -27.33
CA ASP A 322 -2.59 4.26 -28.73
C ASP A 322 -1.48 3.31 -29.24
N GLU A 323 -1.59 2.85 -30.49
CA GLU A 323 -0.59 1.98 -31.12
C GLU A 323 0.80 2.63 -31.25
N SER A 324 0.87 3.96 -31.16
CA SER A 324 2.11 4.74 -31.17
C SER A 324 2.67 4.98 -29.75
N ASN A 325 2.11 4.34 -28.73
CA ASN A 325 2.44 4.48 -27.32
C ASN A 325 2.18 5.89 -26.74
N HIS A 326 1.32 6.70 -27.34
CA HIS A 326 0.89 7.95 -26.74
C HIS A 326 -0.29 7.69 -25.82
N MET A 327 -0.23 8.22 -24.60
CA MET A 327 -1.36 8.20 -23.69
C MET A 327 -2.59 8.84 -24.34
N THR A 328 -3.74 8.17 -24.23
CA THR A 328 -5.06 8.61 -24.71
C THR A 328 -6.00 8.87 -23.55
N GLU A 329 -5.92 8.09 -22.47
CA GLU A 329 -6.71 8.30 -21.26
C GLU A 329 -5.85 7.95 -20.04
N PHE A 330 -6.05 8.69 -18.96
CA PHE A 330 -5.41 8.42 -17.68
C PHE A 330 -6.39 8.56 -16.54
N GLU A 331 -6.33 7.61 -15.62
CA GLU A 331 -7.14 7.60 -14.43
C GLU A 331 -6.27 7.24 -13.23
N ILE A 332 -6.40 7.98 -12.14
CA ILE A 332 -5.81 7.65 -10.85
C ILE A 332 -6.87 7.79 -9.75
N SER A 333 -6.97 6.78 -8.90
CA SER A 333 -8.01 6.66 -7.89
C SER A 333 -7.45 6.19 -6.56
N THR A 334 -8.14 6.54 -5.48
CA THR A 334 -7.82 6.14 -4.12
C THR A 334 -8.98 5.39 -3.51
N GLU A 335 -8.69 4.20 -3.00
CA GLU A 335 -9.53 3.52 -2.03
C GLU A 335 -9.12 3.99 -0.62
N VAL A 336 -9.95 4.84 -0.02
CA VAL A 336 -9.69 5.37 1.33
C VAL A 336 -9.89 4.25 2.35
N ALA A 337 -9.02 4.22 3.36
CA ALA A 337 -9.02 3.21 4.41
C ALA A 337 -10.34 3.16 5.19
N ARG A 338 -11.12 2.09 5.03
CA ARG A 338 -12.47 1.97 5.62
C ARG A 338 -12.90 0.51 5.78
N ASP A 339 -14.03 0.27 6.45
CA ASP A 339 -14.62 -1.06 6.50
C ASP A 339 -15.32 -1.39 5.16
N TRP A 340 -15.29 -2.64 4.70
CA TRP A 340 -15.78 -3.03 3.37
C TRP A 340 -17.25 -2.70 3.05
N ASN A 341 -18.08 -2.48 4.07
CA ASN A 341 -19.51 -2.19 3.92
C ASN A 341 -19.84 -0.69 4.08
N GLU A 342 -18.82 0.17 4.01
CA GLU A 342 -18.90 1.63 4.12
C GLU A 342 -18.14 2.31 2.97
#